data_AF-A0A811RFP5-F1
#
_entry.id   AF-A0A811RFP5-F1
#
_cell.length_a   1.000
_cell.length_b   1.000
_cell.length_c   1.000
_cell.angle_alpha   90.00
_cell.angle_beta   90.00
_cell.angle_gamma   90.00
#
_symmetry.space_group_name_H-M   'P 1'
#
loop_
_entity.id
_entity.type
_entity.pdbx_description
1 polymer ?
#
loop_
_entity_poly.entity_id
_entity_poly.type
_entity_poly.pdbx_seq_one_letter_code
_entity_poly.pdbx_strand_id
1 'polypeptide(L)'
;MYYMKRCGNDRALLQRIDYEKDALTMIEVCTEEKTIRIAISTTQVDQEGEYSITPIKQRSTHEEVSGKGIQDENIDAYKVWLNKLPQDENNPKFKDDTRLNTVATYKEWLRREGLLQDIYAYLDDETIEEDGSGDNSATPM
;
A
#
# COMPACT_ATOMS: atom_id res chain seq x y z
N MET A 1 -10.90 16.04 -31.37
CA MET A 1 -10.34 15.76 -30.02
C MET A 1 -9.37 14.59 -30.18
N TYR A 2 -8.39 14.41 -29.29
CA TYR A 2 -7.42 13.33 -29.43
C TYR A 2 -7.15 12.65 -28.10
N TYR A 3 -6.68 11.40 -28.13
CA TYR A 3 -6.13 10.71 -26.96
C TYR A 3 -4.73 10.16 -27.26
N MET A 4 -3.92 10.05 -26.22
CA MET A 4 -2.59 9.46 -26.30
C MET A 4 -2.67 7.97 -25.96
N LYS A 5 -2.41 7.12 -26.96
CA LYS A 5 -2.26 5.68 -26.80
C LYS A 5 -0.79 5.34 -26.56
N ARG A 6 -0.45 4.79 -25.40
CA ARG A 6 0.92 4.37 -25.09
C ARG A 6 1.38 3.27 -26.06
N CYS A 7 2.62 3.41 -26.52
CA CYS A 7 3.31 2.47 -27.40
C CYS A 7 4.70 2.23 -26.82
N GLY A 8 4.79 1.37 -25.81
CA GLY A 8 6.03 1.10 -25.08
C GLY A 8 6.15 1.86 -23.77
N ASN A 9 7.38 2.02 -23.27
CA ASN A 9 7.59 2.56 -21.93
C ASN A 9 7.46 4.08 -21.88
N ASP A 10 7.99 4.81 -22.85
CA ASP A 10 8.17 6.27 -22.81
C ASP A 10 7.58 7.00 -24.02
N ARG A 11 6.82 6.30 -24.86
CA ARG A 11 6.25 6.82 -26.11
C ARG A 11 4.74 6.59 -26.15
N ALA A 12 4.02 7.53 -26.77
CA ALA A 12 2.61 7.40 -27.11
C ALA A 12 2.34 7.92 -28.52
N LEU A 13 1.34 7.32 -29.15
CA LEU A 13 0.76 7.78 -30.41
C LEU A 13 -0.50 8.60 -30.12
N LEU A 14 -0.63 9.72 -30.81
CA LEU A 14 -1.85 10.51 -30.77
C LEU A 14 -2.89 9.93 -31.73
N GLN A 15 -4.06 9.59 -31.21
CA GLN A 15 -5.18 9.09 -31.99
C GLN A 15 -6.36 10.05 -31.93
N ARG A 16 -7.02 10.24 -33.07
CA ARG A 16 -8.16 11.14 -33.20
C ARG A 16 -9.43 10.48 -32.66
N ILE A 17 -10.26 11.29 -31.99
CA ILE A 17 -11.60 10.91 -31.53
C ILE A 17 -12.58 11.77 -32.32
N ASP A 18 -13.23 11.16 -33.30
CA ASP A 18 -14.26 11.80 -34.12
C ASP A 18 -15.65 11.27 -33.80
N TYR A 19 -15.74 9.97 -33.49
CA TYR A 19 -16.99 9.27 -33.24
C TYR A 19 -17.01 8.60 -31.87
N GLU A 20 -18.21 8.27 -31.40
CA GLU A 20 -18.40 7.55 -30.14
C GLU A 20 -17.66 6.20 -30.10
N LYS A 21 -17.58 5.53 -31.25
CA LYS A 21 -16.81 4.29 -31.39
C LYS A 21 -15.32 4.47 -31.05
N ASP A 22 -14.75 5.63 -31.37
CA ASP A 22 -13.35 5.93 -31.08
C ASP A 22 -13.15 6.12 -29.57
N ALA A 23 -14.12 6.76 -28.90
CA ALA A 23 -14.11 6.90 -27.44
C ALA A 23 -14.26 5.55 -26.72
N LEU A 24 -15.10 4.65 -27.23
CA LEU A 24 -15.22 3.28 -26.70
C LEU A 24 -13.92 2.49 -26.87
N THR A 25 -13.31 2.58 -28.05
CA THR A 25 -12.01 1.94 -28.34
C THR A 25 -10.90 2.50 -27.43
N MET A 26 -10.89 3.81 -27.20
CA MET A 26 -9.97 4.46 -26.25
C MET A 26 -10.13 3.88 -24.84
N ILE A 27 -11.36 3.72 -24.35
CA ILE A 27 -11.62 3.17 -23.01
C ILE A 27 -11.07 1.74 -22.93
N GLU A 28 -11.37 0.90 -23.92
CA GLU A 28 -10.93 -0.50 -23.98
C GLU A 28 -9.40 -0.61 -23.97
N VAL A 29 -8.71 0.17 -24.81
CA VAL A 29 -7.24 0.17 -24.93
C VAL A 29 -6.55 0.70 -23.66
N CYS A 30 -7.15 1.66 -22.98
CA CYS A 30 -6.58 2.27 -21.77
C CYS A 30 -7.01 1.58 -20.46
N THR A 31 -7.75 0.46 -20.52
CA THR A 31 -8.21 -0.26 -19.33
C THR A 31 -7.07 -0.74 -18.44
N GLU A 32 -6.00 -1.27 -19.03
CA GLU A 32 -4.84 -1.81 -18.31
C GLU A 32 -4.08 -0.71 -17.54
N GLU A 33 -3.89 0.46 -18.15
CA GLU A 33 -3.25 1.62 -17.52
C GLU A 33 -4.14 2.31 -16.47
N LYS A 34 -5.44 2.02 -16.47
CA LYS A 34 -6.47 2.71 -15.65
C LYS A 34 -6.41 4.23 -15.75
N THR A 35 -5.83 4.75 -16.83
CA THR A 35 -5.50 6.16 -17.02
C THR A 35 -5.71 6.50 -18.48
N ILE A 36 -6.52 7.54 -18.73
CA ILE A 36 -6.76 8.07 -20.07
C ILE A 36 -6.15 9.47 -20.14
N ARG A 37 -5.34 9.74 -21.17
CA ARG A 37 -4.73 11.05 -21.39
C ARG A 37 -5.34 11.66 -22.66
N ILE A 38 -6.11 12.73 -22.48
CA ILE A 38 -6.83 13.42 -23.55
C ILE A 38 -6.08 14.69 -23.93
N ALA A 39 -5.99 14.98 -25.23
CA ALA A 39 -5.41 16.20 -25.78
C ALA A 39 -6.46 16.95 -26.61
N ILE A 40 -6.58 18.25 -26.35
CA ILE A 40 -7.47 19.17 -27.06
C ILE A 40 -6.58 20.13 -27.86
N SER A 41 -6.73 20.11 -29.18
CA SER A 41 -6.04 21.04 -30.09
C SER A 41 -7.07 21.89 -30.82
N THR A 42 -6.75 23.17 -31.02
CA THR A 42 -7.53 24.10 -31.84
C THR A 42 -7.18 24.02 -33.33
N THR A 43 -6.05 23.39 -33.67
CA THR A 43 -5.61 23.12 -35.04
C THR A 43 -5.74 21.63 -35.35
N GLN A 44 -6.09 21.32 -36.60
CA GLN A 44 -6.13 19.95 -37.10
C GLN A 44 -4.69 19.44 -37.15
N VAL A 45 -4.40 18.40 -36.36
CA VAL A 45 -3.07 17.79 -36.32
C VAL A 45 -3.10 16.71 -37.39
N ASP A 46 -2.54 17.02 -38.56
CA ASP A 46 -2.56 16.14 -39.74
C ASP A 46 -1.63 14.92 -39.60
N GLN A 47 -0.89 14.82 -38.50
CA GLN A 47 0.09 13.75 -38.27
C GLN A 47 -0.26 13.01 -36.99
N GLU A 48 -0.34 11.68 -37.09
CA GLU A 48 -0.25 10.75 -35.97
C GLU A 48 1.15 10.89 -35.35
N GLY A 49 1.32 11.95 -34.57
CA GLY A 49 2.57 12.30 -33.94
C GLY A 49 2.87 11.32 -32.82
N GLU A 50 4.14 10.97 -32.71
CA GLU A 50 4.64 10.25 -31.56
C GLU A 50 5.12 11.25 -30.50
N TYR A 51 4.63 11.07 -29.29
CA TYR A 51 4.87 11.95 -28.16
C TYR A 51 5.66 11.22 -27.10
N SER A 52 6.69 11.88 -26.57
CA SER A 52 7.36 11.42 -25.36
C SER A 52 6.42 11.59 -24.17
N ILE A 53 6.30 10.54 -23.37
CA ILE A 53 5.50 10.54 -22.15
C ILE A 53 6.34 10.05 -20.98
N THR A 54 5.93 10.41 -19.78
CA THR A 54 6.58 9.92 -18.57
C THR A 54 6.54 8.38 -18.56
N PRO A 55 7.71 7.72 -18.40
CA PRO A 55 7.77 6.28 -18.27
C PRO A 55 6.95 5.78 -17.09
N ILE A 56 6.29 4.64 -17.24
CA ILE A 56 5.69 3.98 -16.08
C ILE A 56 6.86 3.45 -15.24
N LYS A 57 6.96 3.92 -13.99
CA LYS A 57 7.90 3.33 -13.04
C LYS A 57 7.48 1.88 -12.85
N GLN A 58 8.21 0.96 -13.47
CA GLN A 58 8.17 -0.43 -13.04
C GLN A 58 8.60 -0.42 -11.58
N ARG A 59 7.74 -0.93 -10.68
CA ARG A 59 8.25 -1.39 -9.39
C ARG A 59 9.35 -2.39 -9.78
N SER A 60 10.59 -2.10 -9.39
CA SER A 60 11.70 -3.02 -9.59
C SER A 60 11.20 -4.40 -9.19
N THR A 61 11.03 -5.27 -10.18
CA THR A 61 10.77 -6.69 -9.92
C THR A 61 12.07 -7.14 -9.30
N HIS A 62 12.08 -7.11 -7.96
CA HIS A 62 13.04 -7.74 -7.08
C HIS A 62 14.39 -7.95 -7.78
N GLU A 63 15.29 -6.97 -7.64
CA GLU A 63 16.72 -7.25 -7.73
C GLU A 63 16.90 -8.58 -7.00
N GLU A 64 17.38 -9.62 -7.70
CA GLU A 64 17.60 -10.92 -7.11
C GLU A 64 18.41 -10.66 -5.85
N VAL A 65 17.73 -10.76 -4.70
CA VAL A 65 18.36 -10.68 -3.41
C VAL A 65 19.16 -11.97 -3.40
N SER A 66 20.41 -11.85 -3.88
CA SER A 66 21.53 -12.68 -3.46
C SER A 66 21.23 -13.01 -2.00
N GLY A 67 21.01 -14.30 -1.71
CA GLY A 67 20.43 -14.88 -0.50
C GLY A 67 21.12 -14.49 0.80
N LYS A 68 21.12 -13.20 1.06
CA LYS A 68 21.57 -12.46 2.21
C LYS A 68 20.45 -11.45 2.37
N GLY A 69 19.35 -11.97 2.93
CA GLY A 69 18.17 -11.20 3.25
C GLY A 69 18.63 -9.86 3.80
N ILE A 70 18.14 -8.79 3.19
CA ILE A 70 18.06 -7.53 3.91
C ILE A 70 17.19 -7.90 5.10
N GLN A 71 17.83 -8.19 6.23
CA GLN A 71 17.12 -8.36 7.47
C GLN A 71 16.41 -7.03 7.63
N ASP A 72 15.10 -7.09 7.47
CA ASP A 72 14.20 -5.96 7.63
C ASP A 72 14.08 -5.66 9.13
N GLU A 73 15.22 -5.39 9.75
CA GLU A 73 15.39 -4.96 11.14
C GLU A 73 14.78 -3.56 11.35
N ASN A 74 14.25 -2.94 10.28
CA ASN A 74 13.98 -1.52 10.21
C ASN A 74 12.51 -1.19 9.88
N ILE A 75 11.61 -2.17 9.74
CA ILE A 75 10.17 -1.90 9.81
C ILE A 75 9.79 -1.38 11.19
N ASP A 76 10.43 -1.83 12.28
CA ASP A 76 10.03 -1.43 13.64
C ASP A 76 10.76 -0.19 14.18
N ALA A 77 11.69 0.40 13.43
CA ALA A 77 12.42 1.59 13.90
C ALA A 77 11.50 2.80 14.14
N TYR A 78 10.41 2.94 13.38
CA TYR A 78 9.44 4.00 13.63
C TYR A 78 8.68 3.78 14.95
N LYS A 79 8.39 2.52 15.32
CA LYS A 79 7.76 2.18 16.61
C LYS A 79 8.71 2.46 17.77
N VAL A 80 9.99 2.09 17.61
CA VAL A 80 11.05 2.37 18.59
C VAL A 80 11.23 3.89 18.76
N TRP A 81 11.18 4.66 17.68
CA TRP A 81 11.25 6.11 17.72
C TRP A 81 10.01 6.75 18.38
N LEU A 82 8.81 6.25 18.10
CA LEU A 82 7.57 6.68 18.77
C LEU A 82 7.60 6.42 20.28
N ASN A 83 8.14 5.28 20.71
CA ASN A 83 8.30 4.96 22.14
C ASN A 83 9.37 5.82 22.83
N LYS A 84 10.38 6.29 22.08
CA LYS A 84 11.45 7.17 22.58
C LYS A 84 11.06 8.65 22.58
N LEU A 85 9.95 9.02 21.94
CA LEU A 85 9.43 10.37 22.05
C LEU A 85 9.07 10.59 23.53
N PRO A 86 9.45 11.71 24.16
CA PRO A 86 8.91 12.06 25.46
C PRO A 86 7.39 12.11 25.32
N GLN A 87 6.71 11.07 25.83
CA GLN A 87 5.28 11.08 26.09
C GLN A 87 5.09 11.99 27.30
N ASP A 88 5.43 13.25 27.09
CA ASP A 88 5.24 14.28 28.09
C ASP A 88 3.73 14.39 28.24
N GLU A 89 3.19 13.85 29.33
CA GLU A 89 1.75 13.79 29.64
C GLU A 89 1.07 15.16 29.50
N ASN A 90 1.87 16.24 29.46
CA ASN A 90 1.46 17.63 29.32
C ASN A 90 1.91 18.32 28.03
N ASN A 91 2.29 17.60 26.97
CA ASN A 91 2.56 18.20 25.66
C ASN A 91 1.33 18.12 24.74
N PRO A 92 0.42 19.12 24.78
CA PRO A 92 -0.83 19.12 24.01
C PRO A 92 -0.60 19.14 22.49
N LYS A 93 0.64 19.38 22.03
CA LYS A 93 0.95 19.50 20.60
C LYS A 93 0.96 18.16 19.86
N PHE A 94 1.18 17.05 20.57
CA PHE A 94 1.30 15.71 19.97
C PHE A 94 0.30 14.71 20.53
N LYS A 95 -0.71 15.18 21.27
CA LYS A 95 -1.77 14.33 21.78
C LYS A 95 -2.72 13.96 20.64
N ASP A 96 -2.72 12.68 20.26
CA ASP A 96 -3.63 12.15 19.26
C ASP A 96 -4.97 11.74 19.92
N ASP A 97 -5.76 12.76 20.28
CA ASP A 97 -7.09 12.56 20.87
C ASP A 97 -8.04 11.83 19.90
N THR A 98 -7.82 11.96 18.59
CA THR A 98 -8.63 11.26 17.58
C THR A 98 -8.46 9.75 17.71
N ARG A 99 -7.22 9.25 17.72
CA ARG A 99 -6.95 7.82 17.91
C ARG A 99 -7.50 7.30 19.22
N LEU A 100 -7.30 8.02 20.33
CA LEU A 100 -7.81 7.63 21.64
C LEU A 100 -9.34 7.51 21.65
N ASN A 101 -10.04 8.50 21.09
CA ASN A 101 -11.49 8.49 20.99
C ASN A 101 -12.00 7.37 20.09
N THR A 102 -11.35 7.12 18.95
CA THR A 102 -11.69 6.01 18.06
C THR A 102 -11.54 4.67 18.78
N VAL A 103 -10.40 4.43 19.44
CA VAL A 103 -10.16 3.19 20.19
C VAL A 103 -11.20 3.01 21.30
N ALA A 104 -11.50 4.07 22.07
CA ALA A 104 -12.51 4.01 23.13
C ALA A 104 -13.90 3.67 22.57
N THR A 105 -14.28 4.29 21.46
CA THR A 105 -15.59 4.07 20.81
C THR A 105 -15.73 2.63 20.32
N TYR A 106 -14.73 2.12 19.61
CA TYR A 106 -14.75 0.74 19.12
C TYR A 106 -14.68 -0.28 20.26
N LYS A 107 -13.94 0.00 21.33
CA LYS A 107 -13.89 -0.87 22.51
C LYS A 107 -15.25 -0.99 23.19
N GLU A 108 -16.01 0.10 23.31
CA GLU A 108 -17.38 0.07 23.84
C GLU A 108 -18.35 -0.64 22.89
N TRP A 109 -18.21 -0.44 21.57
CA TRP A 109 -19.00 -1.16 20.58
C TRP A 109 -18.76 -2.68 20.65
N LEU A 110 -17.50 -3.11 20.67
CA LEU A 110 -17.12 -4.52 20.82
C LEU A 110 -17.61 -5.13 22.15
N ARG A 111 -17.65 -4.34 23.22
CA ARG A 111 -18.22 -4.80 24.50
C ARG A 111 -19.72 -5.07 24.38
N ARG A 112 -20.47 -4.19 23.69
CA ARG A 112 -21.91 -4.37 23.47
C ARG A 112 -22.23 -5.55 22.57
N GLU A 113 -21.38 -5.79 21.57
CA GLU A 113 -21.52 -6.93 20.65
C GLU A 113 -21.07 -8.26 21.28
N GLY A 114 -20.45 -8.23 22.46
CA GLY A 114 -19.94 -9.42 23.16
C GLY A 114 -18.61 -9.95 22.63
N LEU A 115 -18.11 -9.42 21.51
CA LEU A 115 -16.89 -9.88 20.84
C LEU A 115 -15.59 -9.49 21.55
N LEU A 116 -15.66 -8.55 22.50
CA LEU A 116 -14.46 -8.07 23.20
C LEU A 116 -13.78 -9.19 24.02
N GLN A 117 -14.55 -10.14 24.55
CA GLN A 117 -14.00 -11.24 25.35
C GLN A 117 -13.22 -12.24 24.50
N ASP A 118 -13.73 -12.55 23.31
CA ASP A 118 -13.09 -13.47 22.36
C ASP A 118 -11.76 -12.91 21.86
N ILE A 119 -11.69 -11.59 21.65
CA ILE A 119 -10.45 -10.90 21.28
C ILE A 119 -9.41 -10.98 22.40
N TYR A 120 -9.81 -10.82 23.66
CA TYR A 120 -8.89 -10.99 24.79
C TYR A 120 -8.40 -12.42 24.90
N ALA A 121 -9.29 -13.41 24.76
CA ALA A 121 -8.92 -14.82 24.79
C ALA A 121 -7.93 -15.19 23.68
N TYR A 122 -8.12 -14.67 22.46
CA TYR A 122 -7.19 -14.87 21.35
C TYR A 122 -5.79 -14.28 21.61
N LEU A 123 -5.72 -13.09 22.23
CA LEU A 123 -4.46 -12.44 22.58
C LEU A 123 -3.73 -13.14 23.72
N ASP A 124 -4.47 -13.74 24.66
CA ASP A 124 -3.90 -14.54 25.75
C ASP A 124 -3.34 -15.88 25.20
N ASP A 125 -4.01 -16.52 24.24
CA ASP A 125 -3.54 -17.77 23.59
C ASP A 125 -2.29 -17.57 22.72
N GLU A 126 -2.06 -16.37 22.17
CA GLU A 126 -0.86 -16.04 21.38
C GLU A 126 0.43 -15.91 22.23
N THR A 127 0.33 -16.03 23.57
CA THR A 127 1.48 -16.05 24.48
C THR A 127 2.03 -17.45 24.80
N ILE A 128 1.50 -18.51 24.17
CA ILE A 128 2.00 -19.89 24.37
C ILE A 128 2.64 -20.41 23.06
N GLU A 129 3.82 -19.91 22.74
CA GLU A 129 4.76 -20.56 21.82
C GLU A 129 6.03 -20.94 22.62
N GLU A 130 5.97 -22.15 23.16
CA GLU A 130 7.04 -23.16 23.11
C GLU A 130 8.45 -22.81 23.66
N ASP A 131 8.57 -22.63 24.98
CA ASP A 131 9.82 -22.86 25.71
C ASP A 131 10.08 -24.38 25.79
N GLY A 132 10.69 -24.93 24.74
CA GLY A 132 11.31 -26.25 24.77
C GLY A 132 12.44 -26.31 25.80
N SER A 133 12.10 -26.54 27.07
CA SER A 133 13.05 -26.89 28.12
C SER A 133 13.38 -28.38 27.99
N GLY A 134 14.37 -28.68 27.15
CA GLY A 134 15.09 -29.94 27.20
C GLY A 134 15.89 -30.01 28.49
N ASP A 135 15.30 -30.56 29.55
CA ASP A 135 16.03 -30.90 30.77
C ASP A 135 16.32 -32.40 30.80
N ASN A 136 17.55 -32.69 30.41
CA ASN A 136 18.20 -33.97 30.39
C ASN A 136 18.83 -34.26 31.76
N SER A 137 18.10 -34.90 32.68
CA SER A 137 18.74 -35.80 33.67
C SER A 137 17.73 -36.69 34.40
N ALA A 138 17.96 -38.00 34.34
CA ALA A 138 17.98 -38.94 35.48
C ALA A 138 17.76 -40.38 35.00
N THR A 139 18.86 -41.11 34.80
CA THR A 139 18.86 -42.58 34.76
C THR A 139 18.73 -43.08 36.20
N PRO A 140 17.75 -43.94 36.56
CA PRO A 140 17.76 -44.62 37.85
C PRO A 140 18.61 -45.90 37.76
N MET A 141 19.29 -46.23 38.87
CA MET A 141 20.05 -47.46 39.08
C MET A 141 19.16 -48.71 39.09
#